data_AF-A0A3C0XFR2-F1
#
_entry.id   AF-A0A3C0XFR2-F1
#
_cell.length_a   1.000
_cell.length_b   1.000
_cell.length_c   1.000
_cell.angle_alpha   90.00
_cell.angle_beta   90.00
_cell.angle_gamma   90.00
#
_symmetry.space_group_name_H-M   'P 1'
#
loop_
_entity.id
_entity.type
_entity.pdbx_description
1 polymer ?
#
loop_
_entity_poly.entity_id
_entity_poly.type
_entity_poly.pdbx_seq_one_letter_code
_entity_poly.pdbx_strand_id
1 'polypeptide(L)'
;MPSGPRIAPPAYPDIVRTDEDRERFDRLYDDLVRVLGLSPAEALLNAANQFELGFDVRGPFEKRKRRKKVTMQTAHDRREEGAEPLPFDLDPPG
;
A
#
# COMPACT_ATOMS: atom_id res chain seq x y z
N MET A 1 27.60 1.08 -0.31
CA MET A 1 26.61 0.05 0.03
C MET A 1 27.11 -1.25 -0.59
N PRO A 2 27.37 -2.32 0.16
CA PRO A 2 27.93 -3.55 -0.40
C PRO A 2 26.92 -4.17 -1.38
N SER A 3 27.13 -3.93 -2.67
CA SER A 3 26.42 -4.56 -3.78
C SER A 3 27.05 -5.93 -4.09
N GLY A 4 27.18 -6.77 -3.06
CA GLY A 4 27.63 -8.14 -3.24
C GLY A 4 26.53 -9.00 -3.87
N PRO A 5 26.88 -10.10 -4.57
CA PRO A 5 25.90 -11.00 -5.18
C PRO A 5 24.90 -11.47 -4.11
N ARG A 6 23.58 -11.37 -4.40
CA ARG A 6 22.53 -11.73 -3.44
C ARG A 6 22.69 -13.17 -2.98
N ILE A 7 22.45 -13.41 -1.69
CA ILE A 7 22.46 -14.75 -1.12
C ILE A 7 21.13 -15.40 -1.47
N ALA A 8 21.18 -16.42 -2.33
CA ALA A 8 19.98 -17.18 -2.67
C ALA A 8 19.59 -18.11 -1.50
N PRO A 9 18.28 -18.29 -1.25
CA PRO A 9 17.80 -19.26 -0.28
C PRO A 9 18.10 -20.69 -0.78
N PRO A 10 18.40 -21.64 0.13
CA PRO A 10 18.68 -23.02 -0.25
C PRO A 10 17.44 -23.79 -0.74
N ALA A 11 16.24 -23.32 -0.39
CA ALA A 11 14.97 -23.90 -0.81
C ALA A 11 13.86 -22.85 -0.84
N TYR A 12 12.82 -23.10 -1.64
CA TYR A 12 11.61 -22.26 -1.66
C TYR A 12 10.44 -23.03 -1.04
N PRO A 13 9.61 -22.38 -0.22
CA PRO A 13 8.38 -22.98 0.30
C PRO A 13 7.28 -23.06 -0.78
N ASP A 14 6.32 -23.97 -0.63
CA ASP A 14 5.25 -24.24 -1.63
C ASP A 14 4.31 -23.05 -1.94
N ILE A 15 4.33 -22.05 -1.05
CA ILE A 15 3.63 -20.77 -1.21
C ILE A 15 4.28 -19.87 -2.27
N VAL A 16 5.57 -20.09 -2.57
CA VAL A 16 6.33 -19.35 -3.59
C VAL A 16 6.14 -20.04 -4.93
N ARG A 17 5.23 -19.51 -5.75
CA ARG A 17 4.81 -20.18 -7.00
C ARG A 17 5.22 -19.43 -8.26
N THR A 18 5.29 -18.11 -8.19
CA THR A 18 5.61 -17.27 -9.35
C THR A 18 7.06 -16.79 -9.29
N ASP A 19 7.61 -16.38 -10.43
CA ASP A 19 8.96 -15.77 -10.47
C ASP A 19 9.02 -14.49 -9.65
N GLU A 20 7.91 -13.74 -9.60
CA GLU A 20 7.83 -12.53 -8.77
C GLU A 20 7.87 -12.87 -7.27
N ASP A 21 7.18 -13.94 -6.85
CA ASP A 21 7.24 -14.43 -5.47
C ASP A 21 8.65 -14.89 -5.11
N ARG A 22 9.36 -15.56 -6.03
CA ARG A 22 10.76 -15.96 -5.85
C ARG A 22 11.64 -14.75 -5.62
N GLU A 23 11.52 -13.72 -6.46
CA GLU A 23 12.29 -12.49 -6.28
C GLU A 23 11.98 -11.78 -4.95
N ARG A 24 10.72 -11.77 -4.51
CA ARG A 24 10.35 -11.17 -3.22
C ARG A 24 10.94 -11.99 -2.06
N PHE A 25 10.86 -13.31 -2.15
CA PHE A 25 11.41 -14.23 -1.15
C PHE A 25 12.94 -14.14 -1.06
N ASP A 26 13.64 -14.07 -2.19
CA ASP A 26 15.10 -13.92 -2.25
C ASP A 26 15.58 -12.65 -1.56
N ARG A 27 14.87 -11.54 -1.76
CA ARG A 27 15.20 -10.27 -1.11
C ARG A 27 14.97 -10.34 0.40
N LEU A 28 13.84 -10.91 0.81
CA LEU A 28 13.52 -11.08 2.23
C LEU A 28 14.59 -11.94 2.92
N TYR A 29 14.97 -13.05 2.30
CA TYR A 29 16.02 -13.93 2.82
C TYR A 29 17.39 -13.24 2.86
N ASP A 30 17.80 -12.52 1.80
CA ASP A 30 19.07 -11.77 1.77
C ASP A 30 19.11 -10.72 2.88
N ASP A 31 18.01 -10.00 3.12
CA ASP A 31 17.89 -9.01 4.20
C ASP A 31 18.02 -9.66 5.59
N LEU A 32 17.35 -10.79 5.81
CA LEU A 32 17.44 -11.52 7.09
C LEU A 32 18.87 -12.01 7.37
N VAL A 33 19.59 -12.48 6.35
CA VAL A 33 20.98 -12.95 6.51
C VAL A 33 21.96 -11.77 6.64
N ARG A 34 21.86 -10.76 5.78
CA ARG A 34 22.86 -9.68 5.71
C ARG A 34 22.63 -8.55 6.69
N VAL A 35 21.37 -8.18 6.94
CA VAL A 35 21.01 -7.03 7.78
C VAL A 35 20.82 -7.48 9.21
N LEU A 36 20.05 -8.55 9.44
CA LEU A 36 19.81 -9.06 10.79
C LEU A 36 20.88 -10.06 11.27
N GLY A 37 21.73 -10.56 10.36
CA GLY A 37 22.80 -11.49 10.71
C GLY A 37 22.29 -12.88 11.12
N LEU A 38 21.08 -13.26 10.71
CA LEU A 38 20.52 -14.57 11.03
C LEU A 38 21.30 -15.67 10.32
N SER A 39 21.39 -16.84 10.96
CA SER A 39 21.92 -18.02 10.28
C SER A 39 21.05 -18.39 9.07
N PRO A 40 21.60 -19.02 8.02
CA PRO A 40 20.83 -19.43 6.84
C PRO A 40 19.56 -20.23 7.16
N ALA A 41 19.62 -21.12 8.16
CA ALA A 41 18.48 -21.93 8.58
C ALA A 41 17.39 -21.09 9.26
N GLU A 42 17.77 -20.18 10.16
CA GLU A 42 16.82 -19.29 10.84
C GLU A 42 16.23 -18.26 9.89
N ALA A 43 17.05 -17.71 8.98
CA ALA A 43 16.60 -16.79 7.95
C ALA A 43 15.57 -17.45 7.01
N LEU A 44 15.79 -18.71 6.63
CA LEU A 44 14.84 -19.46 5.82
C LEU A 44 13.49 -19.63 6.52
N LEU A 45 13.51 -20.05 7.80
CA LEU A 45 12.30 -20.24 8.60
C LEU A 45 11.54 -18.91 8.77
N ASN A 46 12.25 -17.84 9.09
CA ASN A 46 11.66 -16.51 9.26
C ASN A 46 11.12 -15.95 7.95
N ALA A 47 11.84 -16.13 6.84
CA ALA A 47 11.39 -15.72 5.52
C ALA A 47 10.10 -16.45 5.14
N ALA A 48 10.02 -17.77 5.34
CA ALA A 48 8.82 -18.55 5.09
C ALA A 48 7.62 -18.04 5.91
N ASN A 49 7.78 -17.90 7.23
CA ASN A 49 6.72 -17.40 8.10
C ASN A 49 6.24 -15.99 7.71
N GLN A 50 7.18 -15.06 7.41
CA GLN A 50 6.82 -13.70 7.02
C GLN A 50 6.15 -13.65 5.65
N PHE A 51 6.58 -14.51 4.71
CA PHE A 51 5.99 -14.61 3.39
C PHE A 51 4.57 -15.19 3.43
N GLU A 52 4.31 -16.19 4.28
CA GLU A 52 2.95 -16.72 4.53
C GLU A 52 2.00 -15.65 5.06
N LEU A 53 2.50 -14.76 5.92
CA LEU A 53 1.74 -13.64 6.47
C LEU A 53 1.50 -12.51 5.45
N GLY A 54 2.00 -12.64 4.22
CA GLY A 54 1.87 -11.62 3.17
C GLY A 54 2.72 -10.37 3.44
N PHE A 55 3.81 -10.50 4.22
CA PHE A 55 4.71 -9.40 4.47
C PHE A 55 5.51 -9.07 3.19
N ASP A 56 5.12 -7.99 2.53
CA ASP A 56 5.88 -7.43 1.41
C ASP A 56 6.77 -6.29 1.94
N VAL A 57 8.08 -6.46 1.81
CA VAL A 57 9.10 -5.47 2.19
C VAL A 57 8.87 -4.11 1.49
N ARG A 58 8.17 -4.08 0.33
CA ARG A 58 7.76 -2.85 -0.37
C ARG A 58 6.32 -2.39 -0.13
N GLY A 59 5.48 -3.25 0.42
CA GLY A 59 4.07 -2.99 0.69
C GLY A 59 3.79 -1.70 1.48
N PRO A 60 4.60 -1.33 2.51
CA PRO A 60 4.41 -0.08 3.26
C PRO A 60 4.72 1.18 2.44
N PHE A 61 5.62 1.09 1.44
CA PHE A 61 6.14 2.24 0.72
C PHE A 61 5.40 2.52 -0.60
N GLU A 62 4.86 1.49 -1.28
CA GLU A 62 4.14 1.68 -2.54
C GLU A 62 2.71 2.21 -2.37
N LYS A 63 2.07 1.99 -1.21
CA LYS A 63 0.65 2.36 -1.00
C LYS A 63 0.42 3.80 -0.51
N ARG A 64 1.45 4.64 -0.40
CA ARG A 64 1.33 6.07 -0.01
C ARG A 64 1.21 7.05 -1.19
N LYS A 65 0.40 6.74 -2.20
CA LYS A 65 -0.05 7.74 -3.19
C LYS A 65 -1.54 7.63 -3.50
N ARG A 66 -2.38 8.05 -2.55
CA ARG A 66 -3.71 8.57 -2.90
C ARG A 66 -4.09 9.70 -1.93
N ARG A 67 -3.43 10.87 -2.06
CA ARG A 67 -3.97 12.11 -1.51
C ARG A 67 -5.27 12.40 -2.27
N LYS A 68 -6.42 12.16 -1.65
CA LYS A 68 -7.67 12.79 -2.08
C LYS A 68 -7.43 14.30 -2.03
N LYS A 69 -7.51 14.96 -3.19
CA LYS A 69 -7.57 16.41 -3.30
C LYS A 69 -8.76 16.87 -2.44
N VAL A 70 -8.49 17.57 -1.35
CA VAL A 70 -9.52 18.30 -0.60
C VAL A 70 -9.84 19.52 -1.45
N THR A 71 -11.00 19.51 -2.12
CA THR A 71 -11.54 20.73 -2.73
C THR A 71 -12.14 21.57 -1.61
N MET A 72 -11.33 22.46 -1.03
CA MET A 72 -11.84 23.62 -0.31
C MET A 72 -12.45 24.55 -1.36
N GLN A 73 -13.76 24.46 -1.60
CA GLN A 73 -14.48 25.54 -2.24
C GLN A 73 -14.75 26.61 -1.18
N THR A 74 -13.77 27.50 -1.03
CA THR A 74 -13.97 28.83 -0.46
C THR A 74 -14.85 29.60 -1.45
N ALA A 75 -16.16 29.63 -1.23
CA ALA A 75 -17.03 30.57 -1.89
C ALA A 75 -17.10 31.84 -1.04
N HIS A 76 -16.19 32.78 -1.29
CA HIS A 76 -16.42 34.17 -0.94
C HIS A 76 -16.53 34.98 -2.23
N ASP A 77 -17.61 35.76 -2.27
CA ASP A 77 -17.77 36.98 -3.06
C ASP A 77 -18.03 36.87 -4.57
N ARG A 78 -19.32 36.95 -4.94
CA ARG A 78 -19.76 38.07 -5.79
C ARG A 78 -21.23 38.38 -5.54
N ARG A 79 -21.48 39.60 -5.06
CA ARG A 79 -22.79 40.24 -5.01
C ARG A 79 -23.39 40.37 -6.41
N GLU A 80 -24.72 40.48 -6.42
CA GLU A 80 -25.59 41.22 -7.33
C GLU A 80 -26.72 40.39 -7.96
N GLU A 81 -27.93 40.89 -7.65
CA GLU A 81 -29.16 40.86 -8.47
C GLU A 81 -30.15 39.69 -8.30
N GLY A 82 -31.26 40.06 -7.65
CA GLY A 82 -32.64 39.61 -7.82
C GLY A 82 -32.92 38.19 -8.30
N ALA A 83 -33.45 37.36 -7.40
CA ALA A 83 -34.48 36.38 -7.75
C ALA A 83 -35.29 36.03 -6.49
N GLU A 84 -36.58 36.34 -6.54
CA GLU A 84 -37.60 35.98 -5.56
C GLU A 84 -37.58 34.47 -5.24
N PRO A 85 -37.91 34.02 -4.02
CA PRO A 85 -38.20 32.61 -3.78
C PRO A 85 -39.48 32.23 -4.55
N LEU A 86 -39.29 31.45 -5.62
CA LEU A 86 -40.34 30.83 -6.44
C LEU A 86 -41.23 29.87 -5.62
N PRO A 87 -42.44 29.58 -6.12
CA PRO A 87 -43.66 29.49 -5.34
C PRO A 87 -43.82 28.12 -4.67
N PHE A 88 -44.25 28.14 -3.40
CA PHE A 88 -44.98 27.00 -2.84
C PHE A 88 -46.43 27.13 -3.26
N ASP A 89 -46.72 26.73 -4.49
CA ASP A 89 -48.07 26.44 -4.95
C ASP A 89 -48.42 25.02 -4.54
N LEU A 90 -49.23 24.88 -3.49
CA LEU A 90 -50.26 23.84 -3.40
C LEU A 90 -51.44 24.40 -2.58
N ASP A 91 -52.44 24.84 -3.33
CA ASP A 91 -53.77 25.41 -3.00
C ASP A 91 -54.52 24.72 -1.82
N PRO A 92 -55.38 25.45 -1.07
CA PRO A 92 -56.30 24.87 -0.10
C PRO A 92 -57.62 24.43 -0.75
N PRO A 93 -58.32 23.45 -0.15
CA PRO A 93 -59.77 23.38 -0.33
C PRO A 93 -60.54 23.20 0.98
N GLY A 94 -61.51 24.09 1.23
CA GLY A 94 -62.67 23.84 2.09
C GLY A 94 -62.69 24.58 3.42
#